data_AF-A0A2E6XVH7-F1
#
_entry.id   AF-A0A2E6XVH7-F1
#
_cell.length_a   1.000
_cell.length_b   1.000
_cell.length_c   1.000
_cell.angle_alpha   90.00
_cell.angle_beta   90.00
_cell.angle_gamma   90.00
#
_symmetry.space_group_name_H-M   'P 1'
#
loop_
_entity.id
_entity.type
_entity.pdbx_description
1 polymer ?
#
loop_
_entity_poly.entity_id
_entity_poly.type
_entity_poly.pdbx_seq_one_letter_code
_entity_poly.pdbx_strand_id
1 'polypeptide(L)'
;MNVLYKIFHIIPITYTLIFATATSILTIFTTYNNYLHMLLLCYVCTLMYAFYKNHIQLLFIIAYCMLFSFIVTIRINQKFFDYNTHQELLNKTTTISGIIKEISHNTLTKKQTTLLVQLNNIKNHKQNILSNKYIYVFCPTSNTQEIQEDQKITLYNITLRQPPAYSNYQLYLLKENVWATTHCKQNAIYIETSNTVSFKQSIKNIISSSLETLSSNLFAPLFFGKKEKSIEGITIQHQSVYWGIAHHMARSGAHLAILFSLVMLLLHYTQMWYVTRYVICMLLLLGYASISQSSISFIRALIMILLHIICKVSLQMPSSLHILTLTTLVTIIYNPMQIFFLDFQLSFGITYIIIWLFTLKQSQTIAFQKGYLARS
;
A
#
# COMPACT_ATOMS: atom_id res chain seq x y z
N MET A 1 -5.13 -39.04 3.15
CA MET A 1 -5.60 -37.78 3.78
C MET A 1 -5.10 -37.59 5.22
N ASN A 2 -5.01 -38.64 6.05
CA ASN A 2 -4.55 -38.52 7.47
C ASN A 2 -3.06 -38.21 7.68
N VAL A 3 -2.16 -38.57 6.76
CA VAL A 3 -0.71 -38.34 6.93
C VAL A 3 -0.34 -36.87 6.65
N LEU A 4 -0.90 -36.27 5.61
CA LEU A 4 -0.74 -34.84 5.30
C LEU A 4 -1.30 -33.96 6.42
N TYR A 5 -2.48 -34.29 6.98
CA TYR A 5 -3.06 -33.56 8.10
C TYR A 5 -2.19 -33.59 9.37
N LYS A 6 -1.56 -34.74 9.66
CA LYS A 6 -0.60 -34.86 10.79
C LYS A 6 0.70 -34.10 10.57
N ILE A 7 1.21 -34.02 9.34
CA ILE A 7 2.45 -33.29 9.01
C ILE A 7 2.25 -31.78 9.15
N PHE A 8 1.09 -31.24 8.74
CA PHE A 8 0.78 -29.80 8.85
C PHE A 8 0.40 -29.33 10.26
N HIS A 9 0.03 -30.23 11.17
CA HIS A 9 -0.35 -29.88 12.55
C HIS A 9 0.86 -29.68 13.49
N ILE A 10 2.08 -30.04 13.08
CA ILE A 10 3.26 -30.05 13.97
C ILE A 10 4.09 -28.77 13.87
N ILE A 11 3.94 -27.98 12.80
CA ILE A 11 4.51 -26.64 12.72
C ILE A 11 3.34 -25.67 12.70
N PRO A 12 3.13 -24.86 13.75
CA PRO A 12 2.10 -23.85 13.67
C PRO A 12 2.51 -22.91 12.53
N ILE A 13 1.58 -22.75 11.59
CA ILE A 13 1.72 -21.95 10.37
C ILE A 13 2.32 -20.56 10.67
N THR A 14 2.11 -20.05 11.89
CA THR A 14 2.78 -18.89 12.50
C THR A 14 4.28 -18.87 12.23
N TYR A 15 5.05 -19.87 12.68
CA TYR A 15 6.51 -19.80 12.62
C TYR A 15 7.02 -19.83 11.18
N THR A 16 6.42 -20.63 10.31
CA THR A 16 6.80 -20.69 8.89
C THR A 16 6.61 -19.35 8.19
N LEU A 17 5.49 -18.67 8.44
CA LEU A 17 5.21 -17.35 7.89
C LEU A 17 6.14 -16.28 8.48
N ILE A 18 6.44 -16.35 9.78
CA ILE A 18 7.39 -15.42 10.43
C ILE A 18 8.78 -15.58 9.83
N PHE A 19 9.30 -16.80 9.70
CA PHE A 19 10.59 -17.04 9.06
C PHE A 19 10.62 -16.60 7.59
N ALA A 20 9.54 -16.82 6.84
CA ALA A 20 9.42 -16.33 5.46
C ALA A 20 9.45 -14.79 5.38
N THR A 21 8.80 -14.10 6.31
CA THR A 21 8.86 -12.64 6.37
C THR A 21 10.25 -12.13 6.75
N ALA A 22 10.89 -12.73 7.75
CA ALA A 22 12.24 -12.35 8.19
C ALA A 22 13.28 -12.57 7.08
N THR A 23 13.22 -13.71 6.40
CA THR A 23 14.09 -14.00 5.27
C THR A 23 13.83 -13.07 4.09
N SER A 24 12.58 -12.70 3.81
CA SER A 24 12.27 -11.73 2.76
C SER A 24 12.84 -10.34 3.03
N ILE A 25 12.78 -9.88 4.28
CA ILE A 25 13.39 -8.61 4.70
C ILE A 25 14.90 -8.66 4.49
N LEU A 26 15.54 -9.76 4.89
CA LEU A 26 16.96 -9.96 4.69
C LEU A 26 17.33 -9.98 3.20
N THR A 27 16.51 -10.63 2.37
CA THR A 27 16.75 -10.69 0.91
C THR A 27 16.69 -9.32 0.28
N ILE A 28 15.69 -8.50 0.63
CA ILE A 28 15.56 -7.13 0.16
C ILE A 28 16.80 -6.30 0.53
N PHE A 29 17.28 -6.43 1.77
CA PHE A 29 18.49 -5.73 2.22
C PHE A 29 19.74 -6.19 1.45
N THR A 30 19.90 -7.49 1.23
CA THR A 30 21.06 -8.02 0.48
C THR A 30 21.00 -7.71 -1.02
N THR A 31 19.82 -7.74 -1.65
CA THR A 31 19.65 -7.35 -3.05
C THR A 31 19.98 -5.89 -3.28
N TYR A 32 19.63 -5.03 -2.33
CA TYR A 32 19.94 -3.60 -2.41
C TYR A 32 21.45 -3.34 -2.29
N ASN A 33 22.13 -4.11 -1.44
CA ASN A 33 23.57 -3.98 -1.19
C ASN A 33 24.45 -4.93 -2.03
N ASN A 34 23.90 -5.57 -3.08
CA ASN A 34 24.58 -6.56 -3.93
C ASN A 34 25.18 -7.80 -3.22
N TYR A 35 24.73 -8.13 -2.01
CA TYR A 35 25.17 -9.31 -1.24
C TYR A 35 24.33 -10.58 -1.46
N LEU A 36 23.59 -10.67 -2.58
CA LEU A 36 22.72 -11.81 -2.91
C LEU A 36 23.41 -13.18 -2.79
N HIS A 37 24.69 -13.24 -3.19
CA HIS A 37 25.48 -14.48 -3.21
C HIS A 37 25.76 -15.01 -1.80
N MET A 38 25.95 -14.11 -0.82
CA MET A 38 26.16 -14.49 0.59
C MET A 38 24.90 -15.11 1.21
N LEU A 39 23.72 -14.62 0.81
CA LEU A 39 22.44 -15.12 1.32
C LEU A 39 22.11 -16.49 0.73
N LEU A 40 22.41 -16.71 -0.55
CA LEU A 40 22.27 -18.02 -1.20
C LEU A 40 23.21 -19.05 -0.56
N LEU A 41 24.44 -18.66 -0.22
CA LEU A 41 25.38 -19.52 0.49
C LEU A 41 24.85 -19.91 1.89
N CYS A 42 24.27 -18.97 2.62
CA CYS A 42 23.67 -19.24 3.93
C CYS A 42 22.49 -20.24 3.84
N TYR A 43 21.65 -20.13 2.81
CA TYR A 43 20.59 -21.10 2.56
C TYR A 43 21.10 -22.50 2.20
N VAL A 44 22.15 -22.58 1.38
CA VAL A 44 22.77 -23.87 1.03
C VAL A 44 23.37 -24.53 2.26
N CYS A 45 24.10 -23.79 3.10
CA CYS A 45 24.66 -24.31 4.35
C CYS A 45 23.59 -24.82 5.32
N THR A 46 22.48 -24.08 5.46
CA THR A 46 21.37 -24.49 6.34
C THR A 46 20.56 -25.67 5.80
N LEU A 47 20.40 -25.78 4.48
CA LEU A 47 19.82 -26.96 3.83
C LEU A 47 20.68 -28.20 4.01
N MET A 48 22.01 -28.08 3.83
CA MET A 48 22.93 -29.19 4.06
C MET A 48 22.89 -29.68 5.51
N TYR A 49 22.84 -28.77 6.48
CA TYR A 49 22.69 -29.12 7.90
C TYR A 49 21.35 -29.80 8.22
N ALA A 50 20.24 -29.31 7.64
CA ALA A 50 18.91 -29.89 7.84
C ALA A 50 18.81 -31.31 7.25
N PHE A 51 19.44 -31.53 6.09
CA PHE A 51 19.54 -32.85 5.46
C PHE A 51 20.40 -33.80 6.30
N TYR A 52 21.54 -33.32 6.81
CA TYR A 52 22.43 -34.10 7.69
C TYR A 52 21.74 -34.59 8.97
N LYS A 53 20.86 -33.77 9.56
CA LYS A 53 20.10 -34.16 10.77
C LYS A 53 18.75 -34.85 10.50
N ASN A 54 18.41 -35.17 9.25
CA ASN A 54 17.13 -35.80 8.87
C ASN A 54 15.88 -35.05 9.38
N HIS A 55 15.96 -33.72 9.56
CA HIS A 55 14.81 -32.91 9.95
C HIS A 55 13.98 -32.53 8.72
N ILE A 56 13.19 -33.47 8.19
CA ILE A 56 12.34 -33.30 6.99
C ILE A 56 11.45 -32.04 7.08
N GLN A 57 10.95 -31.72 8.27
CA GLN A 57 10.14 -30.52 8.54
C GLN A 57 10.90 -29.21 8.32
N LEU A 58 12.16 -29.15 8.78
CA LEU A 58 13.02 -27.98 8.59
C LEU A 58 13.32 -27.76 7.11
N LEU A 59 13.46 -28.84 6.34
CA LEU A 59 13.70 -28.79 4.91
C LEU A 59 12.54 -28.15 4.14
N PHE A 60 11.29 -28.47 4.47
CA PHE A 60 10.12 -27.81 3.87
C PHE A 60 10.05 -26.31 4.19
N ILE A 61 10.38 -25.91 5.42
CA ILE A 61 10.42 -24.49 5.81
C ILE A 61 11.48 -23.74 5.00
N ILE A 62 12.69 -24.29 4.90
CA ILE A 62 13.79 -23.64 4.18
C ILE A 62 13.47 -23.56 2.69
N ALA A 63 12.92 -24.62 2.09
CA ALA A 63 12.48 -24.60 0.70
C ALA A 63 11.42 -23.53 0.43
N TYR A 64 10.47 -23.36 1.35
CA TYR A 64 9.45 -22.31 1.27
C TYR A 64 10.08 -20.90 1.36
N CYS A 65 10.98 -20.66 2.32
CA CYS A 65 11.70 -19.39 2.45
C CYS A 65 12.57 -19.07 1.23
N MET A 66 13.24 -20.08 0.66
CA MET A 66 14.02 -19.97 -0.57
C MET A 66 13.14 -19.55 -1.75
N LEU A 67 12.04 -20.26 -1.99
CA LEU A 67 11.10 -19.95 -3.06
C LEU A 67 10.55 -18.52 -2.89
N PHE A 68 10.19 -18.15 -1.67
CA PHE A 68 9.70 -16.80 -1.38
C PHE A 68 10.75 -15.72 -1.64
N SER A 69 11.98 -15.92 -1.17
CA SER A 69 13.09 -15.00 -1.42
C SER A 69 13.42 -14.83 -2.90
N PHE A 70 13.29 -15.91 -3.68
CA PHE A 70 13.50 -15.89 -5.12
C PHE A 70 12.43 -15.05 -5.82
N ILE A 71 11.14 -15.23 -5.47
CA ILE A 71 10.04 -14.39 -5.97
C ILE A 71 10.29 -12.92 -5.66
N VAL A 72 10.68 -12.61 -4.43
CA VAL A 72 10.95 -11.23 -3.99
C VAL A 72 12.10 -10.62 -4.79
N THR A 73 13.18 -11.38 -5.03
CA THR A 73 14.32 -10.93 -5.84
C THR A 73 13.91 -10.63 -7.28
N ILE A 74 13.11 -11.51 -7.90
CA ILE A 74 12.55 -11.27 -9.23
C ILE A 74 11.74 -9.97 -9.26
N ARG A 75 10.89 -9.73 -8.26
CA ARG A 75 10.06 -8.52 -8.18
C ARG A 75 10.90 -7.24 -8.05
N ILE A 76 11.97 -7.27 -7.26
CA ILE A 76 12.90 -6.15 -7.14
C ILE A 76 13.57 -5.86 -8.48
N ASN A 77 14.07 -6.90 -9.15
CA ASN A 77 14.74 -6.77 -10.44
C ASN A 77 13.78 -6.27 -11.53
N GLN A 78 12.55 -6.77 -11.57
CA GLN A 78 11.50 -6.26 -12.47
C GLN A 78 11.24 -4.78 -12.23
N LYS A 79 11.11 -4.34 -10.98
CA LYS A 79 10.93 -2.91 -10.66
C LYS A 79 12.10 -2.04 -11.12
N PHE A 80 13.33 -2.47 -10.87
CA PHE A 80 14.51 -1.74 -11.33
C PHE A 80 14.62 -1.73 -12.86
N PHE A 81 14.28 -2.83 -13.52
CA PHE A 81 14.21 -2.91 -14.97
C PHE A 81 13.18 -1.91 -15.53
N ASP A 82 11.94 -1.94 -15.03
CA ASP A 82 10.88 -1.01 -15.42
C ASP A 82 11.26 0.46 -15.17
N TYR A 83 11.98 0.73 -14.09
CA TYR A 83 12.50 2.07 -13.76
C TYR A 83 13.58 2.55 -14.74
N ASN A 84 14.49 1.66 -15.13
CA ASN A 84 15.60 1.98 -16.05
C ASN A 84 15.19 1.91 -17.52
N THR A 85 14.05 1.31 -17.87
CA THR A 85 13.58 1.31 -19.26
C THR A 85 13.37 2.74 -19.79
N HIS A 86 13.76 2.97 -21.04
CA HIS A 86 13.70 4.27 -21.72
C HIS A 86 14.54 5.39 -21.06
N GLN A 87 15.63 5.05 -20.36
CA GLN A 87 16.57 6.03 -19.81
C GLN A 87 17.10 7.01 -20.86
N GLU A 88 17.14 6.60 -22.14
CA GLU A 88 17.53 7.44 -23.29
C GLU A 88 16.64 8.68 -23.51
N LEU A 89 15.42 8.70 -22.98
CA LEU A 89 14.49 9.84 -23.07
C LEU A 89 14.74 10.88 -21.98
N LEU A 90 15.48 10.54 -20.93
CA LEU A 90 15.76 11.45 -19.82
C LEU A 90 16.68 12.58 -20.27
N ASN A 91 16.54 13.73 -19.60
CA ASN A 91 17.30 14.96 -19.85
C ASN A 91 17.15 15.56 -21.27
N LYS A 92 16.23 15.05 -22.09
CA LYS A 92 15.86 15.62 -23.39
C LYS A 92 14.54 16.36 -23.29
N THR A 93 14.34 17.37 -24.13
CA THR A 93 13.05 18.06 -24.27
C THR A 93 12.06 17.13 -24.96
N THR A 94 10.98 16.79 -24.26
CA THR A 94 9.95 15.86 -24.74
C THR A 94 8.57 16.47 -24.58
N THR A 95 7.66 16.02 -25.45
CA THR A 95 6.24 16.29 -25.35
C THR A 95 5.55 15.04 -24.83
N ILE A 96 4.69 15.20 -23.84
CA ILE A 96 4.11 14.07 -23.12
C ILE A 96 2.61 14.24 -23.09
N SER A 97 1.87 13.17 -23.40
CA SER A 97 0.42 13.13 -23.22
C SER A 97 0.05 12.06 -22.19
N GLY A 98 -0.84 12.40 -21.27
CA GLY A 98 -1.24 11.49 -20.20
C GLY A 98 -2.53 11.91 -19.52
N ILE A 99 -2.99 11.09 -18.59
CA ILE A 99 -4.20 11.30 -17.78
C ILE A 99 -3.78 11.61 -16.35
N ILE A 100 -4.38 12.63 -15.76
CA ILE A 100 -4.13 12.99 -14.36
C ILE A 100 -4.85 11.99 -13.45
N LYS A 101 -4.13 11.35 -12.53
CA LYS A 101 -4.72 10.42 -11.56
C LYS A 101 -4.88 11.01 -10.18
N GLU A 102 -3.92 11.82 -9.75
CA GLU A 102 -3.96 12.44 -8.42
C GLU A 102 -3.41 13.86 -8.49
N ILE A 103 -4.08 14.78 -7.79
CA ILE A 103 -3.66 16.17 -7.61
C ILE A 103 -3.37 16.34 -6.13
N SER A 104 -2.13 16.66 -5.80
CA SER A 104 -1.71 16.94 -4.43
C SER A 104 -1.21 18.37 -4.30
N HIS A 105 -1.75 19.09 -3.31
CA HIS A 105 -1.29 20.43 -2.97
C HIS A 105 -0.23 20.33 -1.86
N ASN A 106 0.93 20.93 -2.10
CA ASN A 106 2.02 20.91 -1.14
C ASN A 106 1.73 21.91 0.00
N THR A 107 1.55 21.39 1.21
CA THR A 107 1.08 22.15 2.39
C THR A 107 2.14 23.08 2.97
N LEU A 108 3.42 22.80 2.71
CA LEU A 108 4.53 23.54 3.30
C LEU A 108 4.88 24.83 2.55
N THR A 109 4.61 24.92 1.24
CA THR A 109 5.04 26.07 0.43
C THR A 109 3.91 26.81 -0.29
N LYS A 110 2.66 26.30 -0.31
CA LYS A 110 1.47 26.88 -0.99
C LYS A 110 1.66 27.30 -2.47
N LYS A 111 2.87 27.12 -3.05
CA LYS A 111 3.29 27.64 -4.36
C LYS A 111 3.45 26.56 -5.42
N GLN A 112 3.40 25.28 -5.04
CA GLN A 112 3.59 24.17 -5.97
C GLN A 112 2.50 23.09 -5.79
N THR A 113 1.92 22.69 -6.92
CA THR A 113 1.04 21.53 -7.06
C THR A 113 1.81 20.37 -7.66
N THR A 114 1.60 19.20 -7.09
CA THR A 114 2.15 17.92 -7.55
C THR A 114 1.05 17.14 -8.23
N LEU A 115 1.22 16.92 -9.54
CA LEU A 115 0.31 16.12 -10.35
C LEU A 115 0.94 14.75 -10.57
N LEU A 116 0.21 13.68 -10.24
CA LEU A 116 0.56 12.33 -10.65
C LEU A 116 -0.13 12.04 -11.98
N VAL A 117 0.68 11.89 -13.03
CA VAL A 117 0.20 11.76 -14.41
C VAL A 117 0.56 10.37 -14.92
N GLN A 118 -0.46 9.62 -15.33
CA GLN A 118 -0.27 8.38 -16.08
C GLN A 118 -0.01 8.75 -17.53
N LEU A 119 1.15 8.36 -18.04
CA LEU A 119 1.51 8.58 -19.43
C LEU A 119 0.65 7.68 -20.32
N ASN A 120 0.32 8.18 -21.50
CA ASN A 120 -0.18 7.38 -22.62
C ASN A 120 0.86 7.36 -23.73
N ASN A 121 1.53 8.50 -23.96
CA ASN A 121 2.47 8.65 -25.04
C ASN A 121 3.59 9.64 -24.70
N ILE A 122 4.82 9.27 -25.02
CA ILE A 122 6.03 10.08 -24.89
C ILE A 122 6.58 10.33 -26.29
N LYS A 123 6.52 11.58 -26.72
CA LYS A 123 7.03 12.04 -28.01
C LYS A 123 8.32 12.83 -27.81
N ASN A 124 9.39 12.31 -28.38
CA ASN A 124 10.64 13.04 -28.60
C ASN A 124 10.80 13.31 -30.11
N HIS A 125 11.67 14.23 -30.50
CA HIS A 125 11.94 14.59 -31.90
C HIS A 125 12.27 13.39 -32.81
N LYS A 126 12.66 12.24 -32.25
CA LYS A 126 13.05 11.02 -33.00
C LYS A 126 12.17 9.79 -32.74
N GLN A 127 11.37 9.77 -31.68
CA GLN A 127 10.68 8.55 -31.22
C GLN A 127 9.35 8.86 -30.55
N ASN A 128 8.36 8.00 -30.80
CA ASN A 128 7.02 8.05 -30.23
C ASN A 128 6.79 6.74 -29.46
N ILE A 129 6.76 6.80 -28.14
CA ILE A 129 6.69 5.62 -27.27
C ILE A 129 5.39 5.66 -26.47
N LEU A 130 4.52 4.68 -26.74
CA LEU A 130 3.37 4.41 -25.89
C LEU A 130 3.87 3.81 -24.58
N SER A 131 3.50 4.42 -23.46
CA SER A 131 3.94 3.97 -22.14
C SER A 131 2.85 4.23 -21.13
N ASN A 132 2.57 3.27 -20.24
CA ASN A 132 1.60 3.41 -19.14
C ASN A 132 2.27 3.82 -17.82
N LYS A 133 3.42 4.49 -17.90
CA LYS A 133 4.24 4.84 -16.73
C LYS A 133 3.63 6.02 -15.97
N TYR A 134 3.91 6.12 -14.68
CA TYR A 134 3.51 7.28 -13.88
C TYR A 134 4.67 8.27 -13.73
N ILE A 135 4.38 9.57 -13.78
CA ILE A 135 5.34 10.64 -13.51
C ILE A 135 4.79 11.63 -12.50
N TYR A 136 5.68 12.26 -11.74
CA TYR A 136 5.33 13.44 -10.96
C TYR A 136 5.64 14.71 -11.76
N VAL A 137 4.65 15.59 -11.84
CA VAL A 137 4.78 16.91 -12.46
C VAL A 137 4.60 17.96 -11.38
N PHE A 138 5.65 18.76 -11.16
CA PHE A 138 5.65 19.88 -10.23
C PHE A 138 5.29 21.15 -10.99
N CYS A 139 4.11 21.71 -10.73
CA CYS A 139 3.59 22.91 -11.38
C CYS A 139 3.40 24.06 -10.38
N PRO A 140 3.53 25.33 -10.79
CA PRO A 140 3.07 26.46 -9.99
C PRO A 140 1.55 26.40 -9.79
N THR A 141 1.08 26.73 -8.58
CA THR A 141 -0.36 26.70 -8.23
C THR A 141 -1.24 27.58 -9.11
N SER A 142 -0.69 28.65 -9.71
CA SER A 142 -1.40 29.54 -10.64
C SER A 142 -1.91 28.85 -11.90
N ASN A 143 -1.22 27.80 -12.37
CA ASN A 143 -1.52 27.15 -13.64
C ASN A 143 -2.39 25.89 -13.47
N THR A 144 -2.82 25.58 -12.24
CA THR A 144 -3.52 24.33 -11.92
C THR A 144 -4.90 24.54 -11.31
N GLN A 145 -5.44 25.75 -11.33
CA GLN A 145 -6.72 26.07 -10.68
C GLN A 145 -7.94 25.45 -11.37
N GLU A 146 -7.85 25.14 -12.67
CA GLU A 146 -8.94 24.54 -13.47
C GLU A 146 -8.79 23.03 -13.71
N ILE A 147 -7.73 22.42 -13.19
CA ILE A 147 -7.41 21.03 -13.50
C ILE A 147 -8.22 20.09 -12.60
N GLN A 148 -8.90 19.12 -13.21
CA GLN A 148 -9.60 18.05 -12.52
C GLN A 148 -8.90 16.70 -12.71
N GLU A 149 -9.13 15.78 -11.77
CA GLU A 149 -8.69 14.38 -11.90
C GLU A 149 -9.29 13.73 -13.17
N ASP A 150 -8.69 12.66 -13.66
CA ASP A 150 -9.08 11.92 -14.88
C ASP A 150 -9.11 12.73 -16.19
N GLN A 151 -8.69 14.00 -16.19
CA GLN A 151 -8.52 14.79 -17.41
C GLN A 151 -7.26 14.39 -18.18
N LYS A 152 -7.36 14.42 -19.51
CA LYS A 152 -6.23 14.22 -20.41
C LYS A 152 -5.47 15.54 -20.59
N ILE A 153 -4.17 15.48 -20.36
CA ILE A 153 -3.26 16.62 -20.49
C ILE A 153 -2.14 16.33 -21.47
N THR A 154 -1.69 17.39 -22.14
CA THR A 154 -0.50 17.40 -22.96
C THR A 154 0.47 18.45 -22.43
N LEU A 155 1.69 18.02 -22.13
CA LEU A 155 2.77 18.85 -21.61
C LEU A 155 3.82 19.01 -22.71
N TYR A 156 4.13 20.24 -23.07
CA TYR A 156 5.11 20.53 -24.12
C TYR A 156 6.45 20.99 -23.53
N ASN A 157 7.54 20.65 -24.22
CA ASN A 157 8.90 21.11 -23.91
C ASN A 157 9.32 20.88 -22.44
N ILE A 158 8.96 19.73 -21.89
CA ILE A 158 9.35 19.33 -20.54
C ILE A 158 10.56 18.39 -20.58
N THR A 159 11.36 18.48 -19.52
CA THR A 159 12.53 17.62 -19.32
C THR A 159 12.23 16.62 -18.22
N LEU A 160 12.29 15.33 -18.58
CA LEU A 160 12.15 14.22 -17.64
C LEU A 160 13.48 14.00 -16.93
N ARG A 161 13.44 13.98 -15.59
CA ARG A 161 14.61 13.73 -14.76
C ARG A 161 14.35 12.54 -13.84
N GLN A 162 15.40 11.77 -13.62
CA GLN A 162 15.47 10.82 -12.52
C GLN A 162 16.47 11.34 -11.49
N PRO A 163 16.19 11.15 -10.19
CA PRO A 163 17.18 11.41 -9.16
C PRO A 163 18.42 10.50 -9.33
N PRO A 164 19.55 10.89 -8.70
CA PRO A 164 20.75 10.08 -8.74
C PRO A 164 20.50 8.66 -8.20
N ALA A 165 21.26 7.70 -8.76
CA ALA A 165 21.19 6.30 -8.38
C ALA A 165 21.45 6.10 -6.88
N TYR A 166 20.71 5.20 -6.26
CA TYR A 166 20.77 4.84 -4.83
C TYR A 166 20.39 5.97 -3.86
N SER A 167 19.70 7.01 -4.34
CA SER A 167 19.17 8.05 -3.46
C SER A 167 17.88 7.61 -2.75
N ASN A 168 17.65 8.11 -1.53
CA ASN A 168 16.39 7.89 -0.79
C ASN A 168 15.16 8.33 -1.59
N TYR A 169 15.31 9.37 -2.41
CA TYR A 169 14.23 9.83 -3.28
C TYR A 169 13.95 8.88 -4.44
N GLN A 170 14.98 8.22 -5.01
CA GLN A 170 14.77 7.16 -6.00
C GLN A 170 13.97 5.99 -5.41
N LEU A 171 14.33 5.55 -4.19
CA LEU A 171 13.58 4.51 -3.47
C LEU A 171 12.11 4.91 -3.29
N TYR A 172 11.85 6.19 -3.02
CA TYR A 172 10.48 6.70 -2.88
C TYR A 172 9.71 6.61 -4.20
N LEU A 173 10.32 7.03 -5.31
CA LEU A 173 9.71 6.89 -6.63
C LEU A 173 9.46 5.42 -7.00
N LEU A 174 10.40 4.52 -6.70
CA LEU A 174 10.24 3.08 -6.89
C LEU A 174 9.12 2.48 -6.02
N LYS A 175 8.95 2.96 -4.78
CA LYS A 175 7.81 2.59 -3.92
C LYS A 175 6.49 3.04 -4.54
N GLU A 176 6.40 4.27 -5.02
CA GLU A 176 5.17 4.84 -5.58
C GLU A 176 4.92 4.44 -7.06
N ASN A 177 5.77 3.59 -7.66
CA ASN A 177 5.73 3.22 -9.08
C ASN A 177 5.85 4.42 -10.05
N VAL A 178 6.59 5.44 -9.64
CA VAL A 178 6.83 6.65 -10.43
C VAL A 178 8.16 6.53 -11.16
N TRP A 179 8.13 6.75 -12.47
CA TRP A 179 9.29 6.58 -13.34
C TRP A 179 10.21 7.80 -13.35
N ALA A 180 9.66 9.00 -13.40
CA ALA A 180 10.42 10.23 -13.53
C ALA A 180 9.69 11.43 -12.92
N THR A 181 10.45 12.49 -12.68
CA THR A 181 9.93 13.78 -12.22
C THR A 181 10.15 14.85 -13.28
N THR A 182 9.23 15.81 -13.34
CA THR A 182 9.31 16.95 -14.25
C THR A 182 8.90 18.21 -13.51
N HIS A 183 9.56 19.32 -13.82
CA HIS A 183 9.12 20.63 -13.39
C HIS A 183 8.49 21.34 -14.58
N CYS A 184 7.23 21.75 -14.43
CA CYS A 184 6.52 22.50 -15.44
C CYS A 184 6.91 23.97 -15.34
N LYS A 185 7.28 24.57 -16.48
CA LYS A 185 7.38 26.02 -16.62
C LYS A 185 5.98 26.62 -16.79
N GLN A 186 5.82 27.91 -16.50
CA GLN A 186 4.55 28.61 -16.78
C GLN A 186 4.12 28.38 -18.24
N ASN A 187 2.84 28.09 -18.45
CA ASN A 187 2.15 27.95 -19.75
C ASN A 187 2.52 26.72 -20.61
N ALA A 188 3.11 25.67 -20.03
CA ALA A 188 3.43 24.44 -20.76
C ALA A 188 2.33 23.35 -20.72
N ILE A 189 1.20 23.62 -20.06
CA ILE A 189 0.09 22.66 -19.87
C ILE A 189 -1.05 23.00 -20.84
N TYR A 190 -1.39 22.06 -21.71
CA TYR A 190 -2.59 22.12 -22.52
C TYR A 190 -3.53 21.01 -22.08
N ILE A 191 -4.72 21.40 -21.64
CA ILE A 191 -5.77 20.48 -21.22
C ILE A 191 -6.58 20.14 -22.46
N GLU A 192 -6.66 18.86 -22.78
CA GLU A 192 -7.53 18.39 -23.86
C GLU A 192 -8.93 18.29 -23.26
N THR A 193 -9.81 19.22 -23.63
CA THR A 193 -11.21 19.27 -23.19
C THR A 193 -11.97 18.07 -23.74
N SER A 194 -11.84 16.94 -23.05
CA SER A 194 -12.64 15.75 -23.29
C SER A 194 -13.82 15.76 -22.33
N ASN A 195 -15.04 15.83 -22.87
CA ASN A 195 -16.31 15.77 -22.13
C ASN A 195 -16.61 14.41 -21.49
N THR A 196 -15.64 13.49 -21.46
CA THR A 196 -15.80 12.18 -20.85
C THR A 196 -15.56 12.29 -19.35
N VAL A 197 -16.57 12.77 -18.63
CA VAL A 197 -16.60 12.70 -17.16
C VAL A 197 -16.57 11.22 -16.79
N SER A 198 -15.54 10.79 -16.04
CA SER A 198 -15.42 9.39 -15.66
C SER A 198 -16.60 9.01 -14.75
N PHE A 199 -17.11 7.78 -14.83
CA PHE A 199 -18.19 7.28 -13.94
C PHE A 199 -17.87 7.52 -12.45
N LYS A 200 -16.56 7.43 -12.11
CA LYS A 200 -16.03 7.75 -10.78
C LYS A 200 -16.24 9.22 -10.42
N GLN A 201 -16.04 10.16 -11.34
CA GLN A 201 -16.35 11.58 -11.15
C GLN A 201 -17.85 11.84 -11.06
N SER A 202 -18.69 11.17 -11.86
CA SER A 202 -20.15 11.32 -11.77
C SER A 202 -20.67 10.91 -10.40
N ILE A 203 -20.26 9.74 -9.89
CA ILE A 203 -20.60 9.30 -8.53
C ILE A 203 -20.06 10.28 -7.49
N LYS A 204 -18.81 10.74 -7.66
CA LYS A 204 -18.20 11.68 -6.73
C LYS A 204 -18.98 13.00 -6.67
N ASN A 205 -19.40 13.52 -7.82
CA ASN A 205 -20.15 14.78 -7.93
C ASN A 205 -21.56 14.64 -7.33
N ILE A 206 -22.21 13.48 -7.53
CA ILE A 206 -23.50 13.17 -6.88
C ILE A 206 -23.33 13.13 -5.36
N ILE A 207 -22.32 12.40 -4.87
CA ILE A 207 -22.10 12.28 -3.44
C ILE A 207 -21.68 13.63 -2.83
N SER A 208 -20.84 14.43 -3.50
CA SER A 208 -20.46 15.76 -3.01
C SER A 208 -21.67 16.71 -2.97
N SER A 209 -22.53 16.69 -3.99
CA SER A 209 -23.76 17.51 -3.99
C SER A 209 -24.75 17.10 -2.88
N SER A 210 -24.76 15.83 -2.50
CA SER A 210 -25.59 15.31 -1.39
C SER A 210 -24.98 15.57 0.00
N LEU A 211 -23.66 15.78 0.08
CA LEU A 211 -22.92 16.05 1.32
C LEU A 211 -22.73 17.54 1.60
N GLU A 212 -22.95 18.41 0.62
CA GLU A 212 -22.84 19.87 0.77
C GLU A 212 -23.85 20.42 1.80
N THR A 213 -24.93 19.68 2.09
CA THR A 213 -25.93 20.00 3.11
C THR A 213 -25.56 19.55 4.54
N LEU A 214 -24.53 18.70 4.72
CA LEU A 214 -24.09 18.18 6.02
C LEU A 214 -22.58 18.44 6.21
N SER A 215 -22.24 19.58 6.82
CA SER A 215 -20.89 19.92 7.34
C SER A 215 -19.70 19.31 6.56
N SER A 216 -19.60 19.69 5.28
CA SER A 216 -18.62 19.23 4.28
C SER A 216 -17.16 19.23 4.76
N ASN A 217 -16.82 20.12 5.69
CA ASN A 217 -15.45 20.38 6.14
C ASN A 217 -14.74 19.21 6.85
N LEU A 218 -15.48 18.23 7.37
CA LEU A 218 -14.89 17.06 8.09
C LEU A 218 -15.20 15.73 7.39
N PHE A 219 -16.42 15.56 6.89
CA PHE A 219 -16.86 14.30 6.31
C PHE A 219 -16.19 14.02 4.96
N ALA A 220 -16.10 15.00 4.07
CA ALA A 220 -15.53 14.77 2.74
C ALA A 220 -14.03 14.43 2.80
N PRO A 221 -13.18 15.11 3.60
CA PRO A 221 -11.78 14.71 3.78
C PRO A 221 -11.60 13.36 4.46
N LEU A 222 -12.44 13.02 5.44
CA LEU A 222 -12.36 11.76 6.18
C LEU A 222 -12.72 10.54 5.32
N PHE A 223 -13.78 10.65 4.50
CA PHE A 223 -14.27 9.57 3.65
C PHE A 223 -13.58 9.50 2.28
N PHE A 224 -13.30 10.64 1.65
CA PHE A 224 -12.69 10.66 0.31
C PHE A 224 -11.18 10.83 0.33
N GLY A 225 -10.57 11.11 1.49
CA GLY A 225 -9.14 11.36 1.61
C GLY A 225 -8.66 12.65 0.95
N LYS A 226 -9.58 13.51 0.46
CA LYS A 226 -9.25 14.73 -0.26
C LYS A 226 -8.97 15.90 0.68
N LYS A 227 -7.90 16.65 0.39
CA LYS A 227 -7.65 17.96 0.97
C LYS A 227 -8.62 18.95 0.31
N GLU A 228 -9.72 19.28 0.96
CA GLU A 228 -10.58 20.35 0.45
C GLU A 228 -9.97 21.73 0.75
N LYS A 229 -10.25 22.70 -0.13
CA LYS A 229 -9.71 24.06 -0.08
C LYS A 229 -10.02 24.65 1.30
N SER A 230 -8.96 24.98 2.04
CA SER A 230 -9.06 25.56 3.37
C SER A 230 -9.91 26.83 3.36
N ILE A 231 -10.93 26.85 4.22
CA ILE A 231 -11.72 28.03 4.58
C ILE A 231 -10.78 29.17 4.95
N GLU A 232 -10.84 30.28 4.21
CA GLU A 232 -10.29 31.55 4.65
C GLU A 232 -11.10 32.03 5.85
N GLY A 233 -10.50 32.02 7.05
CA GLY A 233 -11.10 32.66 8.23
C GLY A 233 -11.02 31.95 9.59
N ILE A 234 -10.46 30.74 9.70
CA ILE A 234 -10.35 30.04 11.00
C ILE A 234 -8.92 30.09 11.52
N THR A 235 -8.76 30.57 12.76
CA THR A 235 -7.50 30.84 13.48
C THR A 235 -6.53 29.64 13.46
N ILE A 236 -5.28 29.92 13.08
CA ILE A 236 -4.22 28.96 12.69
C ILE A 236 -3.92 27.88 13.75
N GLN A 237 -4.14 28.16 15.03
CA GLN A 237 -3.88 27.21 16.13
C GLN A 237 -4.88 26.05 16.22
N HIS A 238 -6.15 26.26 15.84
CA HIS A 238 -7.13 25.17 15.79
C HIS A 238 -7.08 24.40 14.47
N GLN A 239 -6.48 24.93 13.40
CA GLN A 239 -6.25 24.13 12.20
C GLN A 239 -5.15 23.08 12.43
N SER A 240 -4.00 23.40 13.02
CA SER A 240 -2.89 22.42 13.09
C SER A 240 -3.22 21.11 13.84
N VAL A 241 -3.93 21.18 14.98
CA VAL A 241 -4.31 20.00 15.77
C VAL A 241 -5.40 19.17 15.09
N TYR A 242 -6.43 19.83 14.55
CA TYR A 242 -7.54 19.16 13.86
C TYR A 242 -7.08 18.55 12.53
N TRP A 243 -6.16 19.23 11.84
CA TRP A 243 -5.56 18.75 10.60
C TRP A 243 -4.59 17.61 10.88
N GLY A 244 -3.83 17.63 11.98
CA GLY A 244 -2.95 16.51 12.36
C GLY A 244 -3.72 15.20 12.61
N ILE A 245 -4.83 15.26 13.37
CA ILE A 245 -5.63 14.08 13.72
C ILE A 245 -6.45 13.60 12.52
N ALA A 246 -7.14 14.49 11.80
CA ALA A 246 -7.93 14.12 10.63
C ALA A 246 -7.06 13.65 9.44
N HIS A 247 -5.90 14.28 9.19
CA HIS A 247 -4.96 13.88 8.13
C HIS A 247 -4.33 12.50 8.41
N HIS A 248 -3.98 12.22 9.67
CA HIS A 248 -3.51 10.89 10.04
C HIS A 248 -4.64 9.86 10.02
N MET A 249 -5.86 10.17 10.49
CA MET A 249 -6.98 9.22 10.51
C MET A 249 -7.53 8.87 9.12
N ALA A 250 -7.65 9.84 8.22
CA ALA A 250 -8.13 9.61 6.85
C ALA A 250 -7.17 8.73 6.03
N ARG A 251 -5.86 8.72 6.38
CA ARG A 251 -4.82 7.94 5.69
C ARG A 251 -4.34 6.70 6.45
N SER A 252 -4.61 6.55 7.76
CA SER A 252 -4.04 5.46 8.59
C SER A 252 -4.70 4.10 8.40
N GLY A 253 -5.81 4.01 7.67
CA GLY A 253 -6.56 2.76 7.51
C GLY A 253 -7.47 2.42 8.70
N ALA A 254 -7.38 3.16 9.82
CA ALA A 254 -8.29 3.01 10.96
C ALA A 254 -9.75 3.30 10.57
N HIS A 255 -9.97 4.28 9.68
CA HIS A 255 -11.28 4.57 9.11
C HIS A 255 -11.91 3.33 8.44
N LEU A 256 -11.10 2.50 7.77
CA LEU A 256 -11.60 1.30 7.11
C LEU A 256 -12.04 0.22 8.13
N ALA A 257 -11.33 0.11 9.25
CA ALA A 257 -11.72 -0.79 10.34
C ALA A 257 -13.02 -0.33 11.03
N ILE A 258 -13.20 0.98 11.22
CA ILE A 258 -14.44 1.58 11.71
C ILE A 258 -15.58 1.30 10.72
N LEU A 259 -15.36 1.54 9.43
CA LEU A 259 -16.35 1.29 8.38
C LEU A 259 -16.75 -0.19 8.35
N PHE A 260 -15.79 -1.11 8.36
CA PHE A 260 -16.05 -2.55 8.45
C PHE A 260 -16.90 -2.89 9.67
N SER A 261 -16.56 -2.35 10.84
CA SER A 261 -17.28 -2.63 12.09
C SER A 261 -18.71 -2.10 12.05
N LEU A 262 -18.92 -0.89 11.53
CA LEU A 262 -20.24 -0.26 11.39
C LEU A 262 -21.12 -1.03 10.40
N VAL A 263 -20.57 -1.41 9.25
CA VAL A 263 -21.28 -2.22 8.24
C VAL A 263 -21.65 -3.58 8.84
N MET A 264 -20.71 -4.26 9.49
CA MET A 264 -20.98 -5.54 10.16
C MET A 264 -22.03 -5.42 11.26
N LEU A 265 -22.05 -4.32 12.02
CA LEU A 265 -23.05 -4.05 13.06
C LEU A 265 -24.44 -3.85 12.46
N LEU A 266 -24.56 -3.08 11.37
CA LEU A 266 -25.84 -2.92 10.64
C LEU A 266 -26.34 -4.25 10.08
N LEU A 267 -25.46 -5.01 9.42
CA LEU A 267 -25.77 -6.35 8.92
C LEU A 267 -26.07 -7.34 10.05
N HIS A 268 -25.58 -7.10 11.27
CA HIS A 268 -25.87 -7.96 12.41
C HIS A 268 -27.36 -7.96 12.77
N TYR A 269 -28.02 -6.81 12.67
CA TYR A 269 -29.46 -6.66 12.92
C TYR A 269 -30.35 -7.26 11.83
N THR A 270 -29.77 -7.67 10.70
CA THR A 270 -30.51 -8.36 9.64
C THR A 270 -30.60 -9.85 9.93
N GLN A 271 -31.70 -10.50 9.56
CA GLN A 271 -31.92 -11.95 9.70
C GLN A 271 -31.10 -12.80 8.70
N MET A 272 -30.07 -12.24 8.07
CA MET A 272 -29.29 -12.91 7.03
C MET A 272 -28.37 -13.99 7.60
N TRP A 273 -27.99 -14.98 6.78
CA TRP A 273 -27.05 -16.03 7.18
C TRP A 273 -25.62 -15.48 7.40
N TYR A 274 -24.89 -16.01 8.38
CA TYR A 274 -23.55 -15.56 8.78
C TYR A 274 -22.61 -15.29 7.58
N VAL A 275 -22.47 -16.26 6.67
CA VAL A 275 -21.57 -16.14 5.50
C VAL A 275 -22.02 -15.02 4.57
N THR A 276 -23.33 -14.89 4.32
CA THR A 276 -23.87 -13.84 3.43
C THR A 276 -23.56 -12.44 3.94
N ARG A 277 -23.59 -12.22 5.26
CA ARG A 277 -23.24 -10.92 5.87
C ARG A 277 -21.81 -10.51 5.54
N TYR A 278 -20.87 -11.45 5.67
CA TYR A 278 -19.45 -11.23 5.38
C TYR A 278 -19.18 -10.98 3.90
N VAL A 279 -19.86 -11.71 3.00
CA VAL A 279 -19.74 -11.52 1.55
C VAL A 279 -20.28 -10.14 1.13
N ILE A 280 -21.42 -9.71 1.67
CA ILE A 280 -21.98 -8.39 1.39
C ILE A 280 -21.04 -7.29 1.92
N CYS A 281 -20.51 -7.44 3.13
CA CYS A 281 -19.54 -6.51 3.69
C CYS A 281 -18.29 -6.40 2.81
N MET A 282 -17.77 -7.52 2.32
CA MET A 282 -16.64 -7.56 1.39
C MET A 282 -16.92 -6.79 0.10
N LEU A 283 -18.09 -7.00 -0.52
CA LEU A 283 -18.50 -6.29 -1.74
C LEU A 283 -18.62 -4.77 -1.50
N LEU A 284 -19.22 -4.36 -0.38
CA LEU A 284 -19.33 -2.95 0.00
C LEU A 284 -17.96 -2.29 0.19
N LEU A 285 -17.03 -2.98 0.87
CA LEU A 285 -15.67 -2.48 1.07
C LEU A 285 -14.89 -2.34 -0.24
N LEU A 286 -15.02 -3.29 -1.17
CA LEU A 286 -14.40 -3.22 -2.49
C LEU A 286 -15.00 -2.11 -3.35
N GLY A 287 -16.33 -1.92 -3.29
CA GLY A 287 -17.01 -0.79 -3.92
C GLY A 287 -16.50 0.54 -3.38
N TYR A 288 -16.42 0.68 -2.05
CA TYR A 288 -15.87 1.86 -1.40
C TYR A 288 -14.41 2.13 -1.79
N ALA A 289 -13.57 1.11 -1.82
CA ALA A 289 -12.17 1.21 -2.21
C ALA A 289 -11.98 1.65 -3.67
N SER A 290 -12.91 1.29 -4.56
CA SER A 290 -12.86 1.69 -5.97
C SER A 290 -13.13 3.18 -6.16
N ILE A 291 -13.95 3.77 -5.29
CA ILE A 291 -14.36 5.19 -5.34
C ILE A 291 -13.38 6.07 -4.54
N SER A 292 -12.86 5.58 -3.42
CA SER A 292 -11.95 6.33 -2.56
C SER A 292 -10.56 6.53 -3.21
N GLN A 293 -9.80 7.51 -2.70
CA GLN A 293 -8.38 7.64 -3.03
C GLN A 293 -7.58 6.68 -2.16
N SER A 294 -7.13 5.58 -2.76
CA SER A 294 -6.40 4.53 -2.07
C SER A 294 -4.96 4.98 -1.77
N SER A 295 -4.66 5.22 -0.49
CA SER A 295 -3.28 5.33 -0.02
C SER A 295 -2.67 3.93 0.22
N ILE A 296 -1.34 3.84 0.28
CA ILE A 296 -0.65 2.57 0.58
C ILE A 296 -1.11 1.99 1.94
N SER A 297 -1.28 2.83 2.95
CA SER A 297 -1.82 2.43 4.26
C SER A 297 -3.25 1.90 4.18
N PHE A 298 -4.09 2.54 3.35
CA PHE A 298 -5.47 2.09 3.10
C PHE A 298 -5.51 0.68 2.50
N ILE A 299 -4.67 0.42 1.49
CA ILE A 299 -4.62 -0.89 0.82
C ILE A 299 -4.23 -2.00 1.81
N ARG A 300 -3.29 -1.72 2.73
CA ARG A 300 -2.90 -2.69 3.76
C ARG A 300 -4.04 -3.03 4.71
N ALA A 301 -4.76 -2.02 5.20
CA ALA A 301 -5.94 -2.24 6.05
C ALA A 301 -7.01 -3.05 5.31
N LEU A 302 -7.21 -2.78 4.02
CA LEU A 302 -8.14 -3.52 3.17
C LEU A 302 -7.72 -4.98 3.04
N ILE A 303 -6.44 -5.27 2.76
CA ILE A 303 -5.92 -6.64 2.69
C ILE A 303 -6.12 -7.37 4.03
N MET A 304 -5.82 -6.72 5.16
CA MET A 304 -6.02 -7.33 6.49
C MET A 304 -7.49 -7.69 6.74
N ILE A 305 -8.43 -6.79 6.41
CA ILE A 305 -9.86 -7.02 6.57
C ILE A 305 -10.33 -8.13 5.62
N LEU A 306 -9.90 -8.13 4.35
CA LEU A 306 -10.26 -9.18 3.40
C LEU A 306 -9.78 -10.56 3.87
N LEU A 307 -8.53 -10.67 4.32
CA LEU A 307 -8.00 -11.91 4.86
C LEU A 307 -8.77 -12.35 6.11
N HIS A 308 -9.13 -11.42 6.99
CA HIS A 308 -9.97 -11.70 8.14
C HIS A 308 -11.33 -12.29 7.73
N ILE A 309 -11.98 -11.67 6.74
CA ILE A 309 -13.28 -12.13 6.20
C ILE A 309 -13.14 -13.55 5.62
N ILE A 310 -12.12 -13.80 4.80
CA ILE A 310 -11.88 -15.12 4.17
C ILE A 310 -11.70 -16.21 5.23
N CYS A 311 -10.94 -15.94 6.30
CA CYS A 311 -10.75 -16.89 7.38
C CYS A 311 -12.04 -17.16 8.15
N LYS A 312 -12.85 -16.12 8.42
CA LYS A 312 -14.14 -16.25 9.10
C LYS A 312 -15.15 -17.05 8.27
N VAL A 313 -15.22 -16.83 6.97
CA VAL A 313 -16.08 -17.60 6.05
C VAL A 313 -15.64 -19.06 5.98
N SER A 314 -14.33 -19.32 6.02
CA SER A 314 -13.75 -20.68 6.06
C SER A 314 -13.92 -21.39 7.42
N LEU A 315 -14.67 -20.82 8.36
CA LEU A 315 -14.88 -21.35 9.74
C LEU A 315 -13.58 -21.59 10.52
N GLN A 316 -12.47 -20.97 10.10
CA GLN A 316 -11.21 -21.02 10.83
C GLN A 316 -11.12 -19.84 11.79
N MET A 317 -10.54 -20.05 12.97
CA MET A 317 -10.16 -18.95 13.87
C MET A 317 -8.74 -18.50 13.50
N PRO A 318 -8.57 -17.44 12.69
CA PRO A 318 -7.24 -16.98 12.38
C PRO A 318 -6.62 -16.38 13.64
N SER A 319 -5.38 -16.78 13.95
CA SER A 319 -4.59 -16.00 14.90
C SER A 319 -4.31 -14.64 14.28
N SER A 320 -4.38 -13.56 15.07
CA SER A 320 -4.08 -12.21 14.57
C SER A 320 -2.67 -12.14 13.97
N LEU A 321 -1.73 -12.96 14.48
CA LEU A 321 -0.40 -13.14 13.91
C LEU A 321 -0.43 -13.71 12.49
N HIS A 322 -1.28 -14.71 12.19
CA HIS A 322 -1.39 -15.25 10.83
C HIS A 322 -1.88 -14.22 9.83
N ILE A 323 -2.91 -13.44 10.19
CA ILE A 323 -3.42 -12.39 9.29
C ILE A 323 -2.31 -11.36 9.05
N LEU A 324 -1.61 -10.97 10.11
CA LEU A 324 -0.55 -9.99 10.01
C LEU A 324 0.61 -10.47 9.12
N THR A 325 1.09 -11.70 9.33
CA THR A 325 2.20 -12.27 8.55
C THR A 325 1.81 -12.57 7.10
N LEU A 326 0.57 -12.99 6.85
CA LEU A 326 0.09 -13.16 5.49
C LEU A 326 -0.06 -11.81 4.78
N THR A 327 -0.53 -10.78 5.49
CA THR A 327 -0.62 -9.41 4.95
C THR A 327 0.75 -8.84 4.62
N THR A 328 1.75 -9.00 5.50
CA THR A 328 3.12 -8.55 5.21
C THR A 328 3.67 -9.25 3.98
N LEU A 329 3.50 -10.58 3.89
CA LEU A 329 3.95 -11.40 2.78
C LEU A 329 3.33 -10.92 1.45
N VAL A 330 2.00 -10.77 1.40
CA VAL A 330 1.28 -10.25 0.22
C VAL A 330 1.75 -8.84 -0.15
N THR A 331 1.94 -7.98 0.84
CA THR A 331 2.40 -6.59 0.63
C THR A 331 3.81 -6.55 0.03
N ILE A 332 4.70 -7.42 0.50
CA ILE A 332 6.09 -7.54 0.03
C ILE A 332 6.17 -8.13 -1.39
N ILE A 333 5.35 -9.14 -1.71
CA ILE A 333 5.25 -9.65 -3.10
C ILE A 333 4.82 -8.54 -4.05
N TYR A 334 3.80 -7.76 -3.65
CA TYR A 334 3.27 -6.69 -4.49
C TYR A 334 4.29 -5.58 -4.71
N ASN A 335 4.97 -5.15 -3.65
CA ASN A 335 5.95 -4.08 -3.72
C ASN A 335 7.03 -4.23 -2.64
N PRO A 336 8.19 -4.83 -2.97
CA PRO A 336 9.24 -5.10 -2.00
C PRO A 336 9.90 -3.82 -1.46
N MET A 337 9.82 -2.70 -2.19
CA MET A 337 10.41 -1.43 -1.77
C MET A 337 9.75 -0.84 -0.52
N GLN A 338 8.55 -1.30 -0.15
CA GLN A 338 7.82 -0.75 1.00
C GLN A 338 8.54 -0.98 2.33
N ILE A 339 9.38 -2.01 2.45
CA ILE A 339 10.08 -2.35 3.71
C ILE A 339 11.01 -1.23 4.19
N PHE A 340 11.58 -0.46 3.26
CA PHE A 340 12.49 0.64 3.58
C PHE A 340 11.77 1.87 4.14
N PHE A 341 10.44 1.91 4.09
CA PHE A 341 9.66 3.08 4.49
C PHE A 341 9.07 2.95 5.88
N LEU A 342 9.12 4.07 6.59
CA LEU A 342 8.66 4.23 7.96
C LEU A 342 7.18 3.86 8.12
N ASP A 343 6.34 4.15 7.12
CA ASP A 343 4.92 3.77 7.11
C ASP A 343 4.70 2.25 7.24
N PHE A 344 5.57 1.43 6.64
CA PHE A 344 5.53 -0.03 6.72
C PHE A 344 6.06 -0.53 8.05
N GLN A 345 7.22 -0.02 8.44
CA GLN A 345 7.88 -0.41 9.68
C GLN A 345 7.01 -0.11 10.91
N LEU A 346 6.38 1.07 10.96
CA LEU A 346 5.46 1.39 12.04
C LEU A 346 4.19 0.54 11.97
N SER A 347 3.55 0.45 10.81
CA SER A 347 2.27 -0.26 10.70
C SER A 347 2.38 -1.74 11.01
N PHE A 348 3.43 -2.43 10.56
CA PHE A 348 3.59 -3.86 10.81
C PHE A 348 4.39 -4.12 12.08
N GLY A 349 5.50 -3.41 12.29
CA GLY A 349 6.36 -3.58 13.45
C GLY A 349 5.64 -3.29 14.76
N ILE A 350 4.92 -2.17 14.87
CA ILE A 350 4.16 -1.85 16.08
C ILE A 350 3.06 -2.89 16.31
N THR A 351 2.31 -3.26 15.26
CA THR A 351 1.26 -4.28 15.42
C THR A 351 1.82 -5.64 15.86
N TYR A 352 3.01 -6.02 15.36
CA TYR A 352 3.66 -7.26 15.75
C TYR A 352 4.06 -7.22 17.23
N ILE A 353 4.65 -6.11 17.68
CA ILE A 353 5.00 -5.88 19.09
C ILE A 353 3.76 -5.93 19.98
N ILE A 354 2.67 -5.26 19.59
CA ILE A 354 1.42 -5.23 20.35
C ILE A 354 0.83 -6.64 20.49
N ILE A 355 0.74 -7.39 19.39
CA ILE A 355 0.20 -8.76 19.43
C ILE A 355 1.11 -9.68 20.25
N TRP A 356 2.43 -9.53 20.13
CA TRP A 356 3.37 -10.31 20.92
C TRP A 356 3.24 -10.02 22.42
N LEU A 357 3.16 -8.75 22.83
CA LEU A 357 2.93 -8.35 24.22
C LEU A 357 1.60 -8.90 24.76
N PHE A 358 0.53 -8.84 23.95
CA PHE A 358 -0.76 -9.41 24.33
C PHE A 358 -0.67 -10.92 24.55
N THR A 359 0.03 -11.63 23.66
CA THR A 359 0.24 -13.08 23.76
C THR A 359 1.04 -13.45 25.01
N LEU A 360 2.07 -12.66 25.36
CA LEU A 360 2.85 -12.85 26.59
C LEU A 360 1.97 -12.72 27.84
N LYS A 361 1.13 -11.67 27.90
CA LYS A 361 0.20 -11.45 29.03
C LYS A 361 -0.82 -12.57 29.17
N GLN A 362 -1.34 -13.06 28.04
CA GLN A 362 -2.29 -14.19 28.03
C GLN A 362 -1.63 -15.50 28.52
N SER A 363 -0.36 -15.73 28.17
CA SER A 363 0.37 -16.91 28.62
C SER A 363 0.63 -16.91 30.13
N GLN A 364 0.91 -15.73 30.72
CA GLN A 364 1.13 -15.56 32.16
C GLN A 364 -0.16 -15.79 32.96
N THR A 365 -1.31 -15.29 32.48
CA THR A 365 -2.60 -15.48 33.15
C THR A 365 -3.04 -16.94 33.17
N ILE A 366 -2.81 -17.69 32.08
CA ILE A 366 -3.09 -19.13 32.02
C ILE A 366 -2.14 -19.93 32.94
N ALA A 367 -0.85 -19.54 33.01
CA ALA A 367 0.11 -20.17 33.91
C ALA A 367 -0.27 -19.96 35.39
N PHE A 368 -0.75 -18.76 35.76
CA PHE A 368 -1.26 -18.48 37.10
C PHE A 368 -2.50 -19.31 37.45
N GLN A 369 -3.47 -19.46 36.52
CA GLN A 369 -4.65 -20.29 36.74
C GLN A 369 -4.32 -21.78 36.91
N LYS A 370 -3.39 -22.31 36.11
CA LYS A 370 -2.93 -23.71 36.25
C LYS A 370 -2.17 -23.96 37.55
N GLY A 371 -1.38 -22.99 38.01
CA GLY A 371 -0.68 -23.06 39.31
C GLY A 371 -1.63 -23.05 40.51
N TYR A 372 -2.78 -22.39 40.38
CA TYR A 372 -3.83 -22.38 41.42
C TYR A 372 -4.58 -23.71 41.48
N LEU A 373 -4.95 -24.27 40.33
CA LEU A 373 -5.64 -25.56 40.23
C LEU A 373 -4.75 -26.77 40.60
N ALA A 374 -3.43 -26.64 40.54
CA ALA A 374 -2.50 -27.67 40.98
C ALA A 374 -2.22 -27.63 42.50
N ARG A 375 -2.71 -26.60 43.22
CA ARG A 375 -2.56 -26.43 44.67
C ARG A 375 -3.87 -26.64 45.44
N SER A 376 -5.01 -26.71 44.75
CA SER A 376 -6.30 -27.19 45.27
C SER A 376 -6.43 -28.69 45.03
#